data_AF-A0A1Y1S224-F1
#
_entry.id   AF-A0A1Y1S224-F1
#
_cell.length_a   1.000
_cell.length_b   1.000
_cell.length_c   1.000
_cell.angle_alpha   90.00
_cell.angle_beta   90.00
_cell.angle_gamma   90.00
#
_symmetry.space_group_name_H-M   'P 1'
#
loop_
_entity.id
_entity.type
_entity.pdbx_description
1 polymer ?
#
loop_
_entity_poly.entity_id
_entity_poly.type
_entity_poly.pdbx_seq_one_letter_code
_entity_poly.pdbx_strand_id
1 'polypeptide(L)'
;MIPEIPAHYLRILGLPDNPDSADIKRAYHQAARSNHPDLFPDSEHQKQELAMMRINEAYMALTALFYIRGQAESKPSSNSPPAAAPPSPEEKLPGPLKNPDYVYYKRGIENYRAGQRRFFDRKNAAGRPQHFVPDSQLLNLAISALRHFQKSYACFYQVVSEYPDSIWVRDSKFHLWRLEQYNRVYTRICRQLASRVAAKQEQQGDPGLAEPFTEG
;
A
#
# COMPACT_ATOMS: atom_id res chain seq x y z
N MET A 1 7.50 -10.17 -20.36
CA MET A 1 8.18 -8.91 -20.02
C MET A 1 8.22 -8.85 -18.50
N ILE A 2 9.40 -8.90 -17.88
CA ILE A 2 9.51 -8.82 -16.41
C ILE A 2 9.16 -7.36 -16.03
N PRO A 3 8.19 -7.12 -15.14
CA PRO A 3 7.89 -5.77 -14.71
C PRO A 3 9.11 -5.16 -14.02
N GLU A 4 9.57 -4.02 -14.51
CA GLU A 4 10.67 -3.26 -13.93
C GLU A 4 10.32 -2.87 -12.48
N ILE A 5 11.26 -3.04 -11.57
CA ILE A 5 11.08 -2.64 -10.17
C ILE A 5 11.02 -1.10 -10.13
N PRO A 6 9.92 -0.48 -9.64
CA PRO A 6 9.83 0.97 -9.65
C PRO A 6 10.88 1.59 -8.72
N ALA A 7 11.83 2.33 -9.29
CA ALA A 7 12.97 2.92 -8.58
C ALA A 7 12.57 3.81 -7.39
N HIS A 8 11.37 4.40 -7.41
CA HIS A 8 10.87 5.21 -6.30
C HIS A 8 10.54 4.37 -5.06
N TYR A 9 10.10 3.12 -5.21
CA TYR A 9 9.82 2.24 -4.07
C TYR A 9 11.09 1.75 -3.40
N LEU A 10 12.14 1.46 -4.19
CA LEU A 10 13.46 1.15 -3.68
C LEU A 10 14.00 2.30 -2.84
N ARG A 11 13.87 3.54 -3.34
CA ARG A 11 14.27 4.75 -2.62
C ARG A 11 13.50 4.95 -1.31
N ILE A 12 12.19 4.70 -1.29
CA ILE A 12 11.37 4.82 -0.07
C ILE A 12 11.86 3.87 1.03
N LEU A 13 12.31 2.67 0.67
CA LEU A 13 12.83 1.68 1.61
C LEU A 13 14.34 1.75 1.82
N GLY A 14 15.07 2.59 1.07
CA GLY A 14 16.53 2.65 1.13
C GLY A 14 17.22 1.40 0.59
N LEU A 15 16.64 0.77 -0.43
CA LEU A 15 17.16 -0.46 -1.03
C LEU A 15 18.07 -0.17 -2.24
N PRO A 16 19.02 -1.09 -2.55
CA PRO A 16 19.77 -1.06 -3.81
C PRO A 16 18.88 -1.44 -5.01
N ASP A 17 19.40 -1.30 -6.23
CA ASP A 17 18.64 -1.50 -7.47
C ASP A 17 18.17 -2.95 -7.72
N ASN A 18 18.84 -3.93 -7.11
CA ASN A 18 18.49 -5.35 -7.25
C ASN A 18 18.47 -6.05 -5.88
N PRO A 19 17.52 -5.69 -5.00
CA PRO A 19 17.43 -6.29 -3.67
C PRO A 19 16.87 -7.69 -3.78
N ASP A 20 17.20 -8.57 -2.84
CA ASP A 20 16.46 -9.82 -2.69
C ASP A 20 15.22 -9.63 -1.77
N SER A 21 14.42 -10.68 -1.63
CA SER A 21 13.24 -10.64 -0.76
C SER A 21 13.57 -10.47 0.73
N ALA A 22 14.74 -10.90 1.20
CA ALA A 22 15.18 -10.72 2.58
C ALA A 22 15.59 -9.26 2.85
N ASP A 23 16.24 -8.62 1.88
CA ASP A 23 16.55 -7.19 1.88
C ASP A 23 15.29 -6.35 2.00
N ILE A 24 14.28 -6.63 1.17
CA ILE A 24 13.00 -5.91 1.18
C ILE A 24 12.33 -6.00 2.55
N LYS A 25 12.30 -7.19 3.14
CA LYS A 25 11.74 -7.41 4.48
C LYS A 25 12.50 -6.62 5.55
N ARG A 26 13.83 -6.74 5.56
CA ARG A 26 14.69 -6.06 6.53
C ARG A 26 14.54 -4.54 6.44
N ALA A 27 14.58 -4.01 5.22
CA ALA A 27 14.41 -2.59 4.95
C ALA A 27 13.03 -2.08 5.39
N TYR A 28 11.96 -2.85 5.14
CA TYR A 28 10.62 -2.50 5.65
C TYR A 28 10.58 -2.44 7.18
N HIS A 29 11.12 -3.44 7.88
CA HIS A 29 11.12 -3.43 9.35
C HIS A 29 11.90 -2.25 9.93
N GLN A 30 13.05 -1.93 9.34
CA GLN A 30 13.85 -0.78 9.72
C GLN A 30 13.09 0.53 9.45
N ALA A 31 12.57 0.72 8.23
CA ALA A 31 11.83 1.92 7.86
C ALA A 31 10.58 2.12 8.72
N ALA A 32 9.79 1.07 8.94
CA ALA A 32 8.58 1.12 9.77
C ALA A 32 8.88 1.40 11.24
N ARG A 33 10.00 0.88 11.77
CA ARG A 33 10.42 1.17 13.14
C ARG A 33 10.89 2.62 13.26
N SER A 34 11.67 3.11 12.31
CA SER A 34 12.24 4.46 12.34
C SER A 34 11.20 5.56 12.07
N ASN A 35 10.08 5.26 11.42
CA ASN A 35 9.04 6.23 11.06
C ASN A 35 7.72 6.00 11.80
N HIS A 36 7.70 5.15 12.85
CA HIS A 36 6.45 4.87 13.56
C HIS A 36 5.93 6.15 14.25
N PRO A 37 4.68 6.60 14.01
CA PRO A 37 4.16 7.87 14.52
C PRO A 37 4.28 8.02 16.05
N ASP A 38 4.07 6.92 16.79
CA ASP A 38 4.22 6.88 18.27
C ASP A 38 5.61 7.28 18.80
N LEU A 39 6.65 7.35 17.95
CA LEU A 39 8.01 7.74 18.35
C LEU A 39 8.27 9.24 18.20
N PHE A 40 7.32 10.01 17.65
CA PHE A 40 7.51 11.41 17.30
C PHE A 40 6.51 12.30 18.03
N PRO A 41 6.86 13.58 18.26
CA PRO A 41 5.92 14.54 18.84
C PRO A 41 4.73 14.80 17.90
N ASP A 42 3.63 15.29 18.46
CA ASP A 42 2.38 15.58 17.74
C ASP A 42 2.58 16.49 16.51
N SER A 43 3.54 17.42 16.58
CA SER A 43 3.88 18.32 15.46
C SER A 43 4.42 17.60 14.23
N GLU A 44 5.03 16.43 14.41
CA GLU A 44 5.56 15.60 13.32
C GLU A 44 4.63 14.42 12.96
N HIS A 45 3.58 14.18 13.75
CA HIS A 45 2.71 13.02 13.61
C HIS A 45 2.15 12.86 12.19
N GLN A 46 1.70 13.96 11.56
CA GLN A 46 1.22 13.96 10.18
C GLN A 46 2.28 13.47 9.18
N LYS A 47 3.50 13.98 9.29
CA LYS A 47 4.61 13.62 8.41
C LYS A 47 4.89 12.12 8.52
N GLN A 48 4.85 11.59 9.75
CA GLN A 48 5.11 10.18 10.02
C GLN A 48 3.96 9.26 9.57
N GLU A 49 2.70 9.70 9.71
CA GLU A 49 1.55 8.96 9.19
C GLU A 49 1.62 8.82 7.65
N LEU A 50 1.92 9.92 6.95
CA LEU A 50 2.16 9.89 5.51
C LEU A 50 3.38 9.06 5.12
N ALA A 51 4.48 9.14 5.88
CA ALA A 51 5.66 8.32 5.66
C ALA A 51 5.32 6.82 5.80
N MET A 52 4.59 6.44 6.84
CA MET A 52 4.14 5.06 7.06
C MET A 52 3.23 4.57 5.94
N MET A 53 2.30 5.39 5.45
CA MET A 53 1.46 5.02 4.30
C MET A 53 2.30 4.74 3.05
N ARG A 54 3.36 5.53 2.81
CA ARG A 54 4.28 5.35 1.68
C ARG A 54 5.17 4.11 1.85
N ILE A 55 5.67 3.86 3.06
CA ILE A 55 6.46 2.66 3.40
C ILE A 55 5.62 1.40 3.20
N ASN A 56 4.38 1.40 3.69
CA ASN A 56 3.44 0.29 3.51
C ASN A 56 3.13 0.05 2.03
N GLU A 57 2.89 1.11 1.26
CA GLU A 57 2.68 1.00 -0.18
C GLU A 57 3.89 0.40 -0.91
N ALA A 58 5.10 0.91 -0.63
CA ALA A 58 6.33 0.44 -1.26
C ALA A 58 6.59 -1.04 -0.97
N TYR A 59 6.45 -1.44 0.30
CA TYR A 59 6.63 -2.82 0.70
C TYR A 59 5.64 -3.77 0.01
N MET A 60 4.36 -3.41 -0.03
CA MET A 60 3.35 -4.24 -0.71
C MET A 60 3.60 -4.34 -2.21
N ALA A 61 3.99 -3.24 -2.85
CA ALA A 61 4.28 -3.22 -4.28
C ALA A 61 5.47 -4.11 -4.63
N LEU A 62 6.59 -3.99 -3.90
CA LEU A 62 7.76 -4.84 -4.09
C LEU A 62 7.42 -6.30 -3.79
N THR A 63 6.73 -6.58 -2.68
CA THR A 63 6.30 -7.94 -2.33
C THR A 63 5.44 -8.57 -3.44
N ALA A 64 4.50 -7.82 -4.00
CA ALA A 64 3.66 -8.28 -5.12
C ALA A 64 4.49 -8.61 -6.37
N LEU A 65 5.50 -7.79 -6.70
CA LEU A 65 6.40 -8.04 -7.85
C LEU A 65 7.20 -9.33 -7.66
N PHE A 66 7.73 -9.58 -6.46
CA PHE A 66 8.47 -10.81 -6.17
C PHE A 66 7.57 -12.04 -6.17
N TYR A 67 6.32 -11.92 -5.70
CA TYR A 67 5.33 -13.00 -5.86
C TYR A 67 5.04 -13.32 -7.33
N ILE A 68 4.93 -12.30 -8.20
CA ILE A 68 4.70 -12.50 -9.63
C ILE A 68 5.93 -13.13 -10.30
N ARG A 69 7.14 -12.66 -9.96
CA ARG A 69 8.39 -13.19 -10.51
C ARG A 69 8.61 -14.66 -10.15
N GLY A 70 8.41 -15.04 -8.89
CA GLY A 70 8.55 -16.43 -8.44
C GLY A 70 7.50 -17.40 -9.01
N GLN A 71 6.32 -16.90 -9.42
CA GLN A 71 5.32 -17.72 -10.12
C GLN A 71 5.59 -17.85 -11.62
N ALA A 72 6.20 -16.85 -12.26
CA ALA A 72 6.53 -16.89 -13.69
C ALA A 72 7.62 -17.92 -14.01
N GLU A 73 8.49 -18.26 -13.06
CA GLU A 73 9.55 -19.26 -13.22
C GLU A 73 9.05 -20.71 -13.07
N SER A 74 7.79 -20.95 -12.66
CA SER A 74 7.27 -22.29 -12.33
C SER A 74 6.06 -22.80 -13.14
N LYS A 75 5.55 -22.06 -14.13
CA LYS A 75 4.51 -22.57 -15.06
C LYS A 75 4.64 -22.02 -16.49
N PRO A 76 4.38 -22.84 -17.53
CA PRO A 76 4.28 -22.34 -18.90
C PRO A 76 3.03 -21.46 -19.05
N SER A 77 3.28 -20.31 -19.66
CA SER A 77 2.36 -19.25 -20.05
C SER A 77 0.94 -19.73 -20.41
N SER A 78 -0.05 -19.22 -19.69
CA SER A 78 -1.43 -19.13 -20.18
C SER A 78 -1.90 -17.68 -20.15
N ASN A 79 -2.50 -17.29 -21.27
CA ASN A 79 -2.84 -15.92 -21.66
C ASN A 79 -3.56 -15.12 -20.58
N SER A 80 -3.10 -13.88 -20.36
CA SER A 80 -3.91 -12.82 -19.76
C SER A 80 -4.61 -12.01 -20.86
N PRO A 81 -5.89 -11.63 -20.68
CA PRO A 81 -6.63 -10.79 -21.63
C PRO A 81 -6.14 -9.33 -21.63
N PRO A 82 -6.45 -8.54 -22.68
CA PRO A 82 -5.86 -7.22 -22.90
C PRO A 82 -6.23 -6.22 -21.80
N ALA A 83 -5.25 -5.39 -21.47
CA ALA A 83 -5.38 -4.24 -20.59
C ALA A 83 -6.46 -3.29 -21.12
N ALA A 84 -7.57 -3.19 -20.39
CA ALA A 84 -8.51 -2.10 -20.57
C ALA A 84 -7.82 -0.79 -20.17
N ALA A 85 -7.76 0.15 -21.11
CA ALA A 85 -7.28 1.51 -20.88
C ALA A 85 -8.04 2.15 -19.71
N PRO A 86 -7.38 2.97 -18.87
CA PRO A 86 -8.11 3.79 -17.93
C PRO A 86 -9.03 4.76 -18.71
N PRO A 87 -10.32 4.91 -18.38
CA PRO A 87 -11.07 6.04 -18.87
C PRO A 87 -10.40 7.30 -18.33
N SER A 88 -9.97 8.16 -19.25
CA SER A 88 -9.53 9.51 -18.96
C SER A 88 -10.65 10.19 -18.17
N PRO A 89 -10.43 10.62 -16.91
CA PRO A 89 -11.40 11.48 -16.26
C PRO A 89 -11.25 12.84 -16.92
N GLU A 90 -12.18 13.17 -17.82
CA GLU A 90 -12.51 14.57 -18.09
C GLU A 90 -12.73 15.23 -16.74
N GLU A 91 -11.75 16.02 -16.30
CA GLU A 91 -11.84 16.88 -15.15
C GLU A 91 -12.96 17.87 -15.42
N LYS A 92 -14.18 17.53 -14.99
CA LYS A 92 -15.18 18.55 -14.67
C LYS A 92 -14.61 19.34 -13.50
N LEU A 93 -13.85 20.37 -13.84
CA LEU A 93 -13.47 21.45 -12.95
C LEU A 93 -14.71 21.80 -12.12
N PRO A 94 -14.63 21.73 -10.78
CA PRO A 94 -15.73 22.17 -9.95
C PRO A 94 -16.06 23.60 -10.35
N GLY A 95 -17.33 23.85 -10.66
CA GLY A 95 -17.84 25.21 -10.83
C GLY A 95 -17.42 26.08 -9.65
N PRO A 96 -17.40 27.41 -9.80
CA PRO A 96 -16.63 28.32 -8.96
C PRO A 96 -17.14 28.34 -7.51
N LEU A 97 -16.66 27.40 -6.69
CA LEU A 97 -16.73 27.46 -5.24
C LEU A 97 -15.49 28.22 -4.79
N LYS A 98 -15.69 29.51 -4.51
CA LYS A 98 -14.66 30.49 -4.13
C LYS A 98 -13.88 30.18 -2.85
N ASN A 99 -14.22 29.10 -2.14
CA ASN A 99 -13.69 28.81 -0.81
C ASN A 99 -12.68 27.65 -0.88
N PRO A 100 -11.37 27.90 -0.65
CA PRO A 100 -10.33 26.89 -0.83
C PRO A 100 -10.43 25.73 0.18
N ASP A 101 -10.90 25.99 1.40
CA ASP A 101 -11.16 24.99 2.43
C ASP A 101 -12.16 23.91 1.97
N TYR A 102 -13.25 24.32 1.31
CA TYR A 102 -14.24 23.42 0.74
C TYR A 102 -13.66 22.57 -0.38
N VAL A 103 -12.81 23.14 -1.24
CA VAL A 103 -12.17 22.41 -2.35
C VAL A 103 -11.27 21.30 -1.80
N TYR A 104 -10.43 21.59 -0.81
CA TYR A 104 -9.60 20.58 -0.16
C TYR A 104 -10.45 19.51 0.53
N TYR A 105 -11.45 19.93 1.31
CA TYR A 105 -12.36 18.99 1.98
C TYR A 105 -13.04 18.05 0.98
N LYS A 106 -13.63 18.61 -0.10
CA LYS A 106 -14.35 17.84 -1.10
C LYS A 106 -13.44 16.82 -1.82
N ARG A 107 -12.24 17.26 -2.22
CA ARG A 107 -11.23 16.39 -2.83
C ARG A 107 -10.76 15.31 -1.86
N GLY A 108 -10.65 15.63 -0.57
CA GLY A 108 -10.37 14.70 0.51
C GLY A 108 -11.42 13.59 0.59
N ILE A 109 -12.71 13.95 0.58
CA ILE A 109 -13.85 13.02 0.62
C ILE A 109 -13.89 12.12 -0.62
N GLU A 110 -13.64 12.66 -1.81
CA GLU A 110 -13.63 11.88 -3.05
C GLU A 110 -12.56 10.79 -3.03
N ASN A 111 -11.33 11.16 -2.62
CA ASN A 111 -10.25 10.20 -2.46
C ASN A 111 -10.53 9.20 -1.34
N TYR A 112 -11.06 9.66 -0.20
CA TYR A 112 -11.45 8.77 0.91
C TYR A 112 -12.41 7.68 0.44
N ARG A 113 -13.49 8.08 -0.25
CA ARG A 113 -14.49 7.14 -0.78
C ARG A 113 -13.92 6.24 -1.88
N ALA A 114 -13.02 6.76 -2.72
CA ALA A 114 -12.36 5.95 -3.73
C ALA A 114 -11.49 4.85 -3.10
N GLY A 115 -10.70 5.18 -2.08
CA GLY A 115 -9.91 4.20 -1.33
C GLY A 115 -10.78 3.17 -0.63
N GLN A 116 -11.89 3.61 0.00
CA GLN A 116 -12.84 2.70 0.64
C GLN A 116 -13.47 1.72 -0.35
N ARG A 117 -13.96 2.21 -1.49
CA ARG A 117 -14.57 1.36 -2.52
C ARG A 117 -13.62 0.31 -3.06
N ARG A 118 -12.34 0.66 -3.23
CA ARG A 118 -11.32 -0.26 -3.76
C ARG A 118 -11.03 -1.42 -2.82
N PHE A 119 -10.96 -1.19 -1.51
CA PHE A 119 -10.53 -2.21 -0.56
C PHE A 119 -11.67 -2.89 0.22
N PHE A 120 -12.70 -2.13 0.60
CA PHE A 120 -13.78 -2.63 1.45
C PHE A 120 -15.01 -3.06 0.65
N ASP A 121 -15.40 -2.30 -0.38
CA ASP A 121 -16.59 -2.61 -1.19
C ASP A 121 -16.28 -3.58 -2.34
N ARG A 122 -15.67 -4.72 -1.98
CA ARG A 122 -15.27 -5.77 -2.92
C ARG A 122 -16.50 -6.48 -3.48
N LYS A 123 -16.90 -6.08 -4.69
CA LYS A 123 -17.95 -6.74 -5.46
C LYS A 123 -17.34 -7.45 -6.67
N ASN A 124 -17.80 -8.66 -6.98
CA ASN A 124 -17.44 -9.37 -8.21
C ASN A 124 -18.15 -8.74 -9.44
N ALA A 125 -17.87 -9.25 -10.64
CA ALA A 125 -18.50 -8.77 -11.88
C ALA A 125 -20.04 -8.82 -11.88
N ALA A 126 -20.63 -9.68 -11.04
CA ALA A 126 -22.07 -9.80 -10.83
C ALA A 126 -22.60 -8.91 -9.68
N GLY A 127 -21.78 -8.01 -9.13
CA GLY A 127 -22.17 -7.06 -8.07
C GLY A 127 -22.27 -7.67 -6.66
N ARG A 128 -21.90 -8.94 -6.47
CA ARG A 128 -21.99 -9.65 -5.18
C ARG A 128 -20.72 -9.49 -4.36
N PRO A 129 -20.79 -9.49 -3.01
CA PRO A 129 -19.60 -9.50 -2.15
C PRO A 129 -18.63 -10.62 -2.55
N GLN A 130 -17.38 -10.26 -2.83
CA GLN A 130 -16.35 -11.22 -3.19
C GLN A 130 -15.64 -11.71 -1.93
N HIS A 131 -15.95 -12.94 -1.50
CA HIS A 131 -15.39 -13.53 -0.27
C HIS A 131 -13.96 -14.05 -0.45
N PHE A 132 -13.60 -14.54 -1.64
CA PHE A 132 -12.24 -15.02 -1.93
C PHE A 132 -11.56 -14.12 -2.97
N VAL A 133 -10.40 -13.60 -2.61
CA VAL A 133 -9.54 -12.76 -3.45
C VAL A 133 -8.12 -13.32 -3.32
N PRO A 134 -7.45 -13.72 -4.43
CA PRO A 134 -6.06 -14.15 -4.40
C PRO A 134 -5.15 -13.09 -3.78
N ASP A 135 -4.08 -13.51 -3.08
CA ASP A 135 -3.17 -12.61 -2.37
C ASP A 135 -2.61 -11.50 -3.27
N SER A 136 -2.24 -11.80 -4.52
CA SER A 136 -1.75 -10.81 -5.49
C SER A 136 -2.79 -9.76 -5.83
N GLN A 137 -4.06 -10.15 -6.00
CA GLN A 137 -5.16 -9.23 -6.25
C GLN A 137 -5.46 -8.39 -4.99
N LEU A 138 -5.42 -9.01 -3.81
CA LEU A 138 -5.62 -8.30 -2.54
C LEU A 138 -4.53 -7.23 -2.32
N LEU A 139 -3.26 -7.55 -2.62
CA LEU A 139 -2.15 -6.61 -2.56
C LEU A 139 -2.36 -5.43 -3.52
N ASN A 140 -2.76 -5.68 -4.76
CA ASN A 140 -3.03 -4.62 -5.73
C ASN A 140 -4.18 -3.71 -5.28
N LEU A 141 -5.25 -4.28 -4.70
CA LEU A 141 -6.35 -3.50 -4.14
C LEU A 141 -5.88 -2.66 -2.92
N ALA A 142 -5.05 -3.23 -2.06
CA ALA A 142 -4.46 -2.53 -0.91
C ALA A 142 -3.58 -1.34 -1.35
N ILE A 143 -2.69 -1.56 -2.32
CA ILE A 143 -1.83 -0.51 -2.90
C ILE A 143 -2.69 0.61 -3.50
N SER A 144 -3.70 0.25 -4.30
CA SER A 144 -4.60 1.23 -4.92
C SER A 144 -5.33 2.06 -3.87
N ALA A 145 -5.83 1.43 -2.81
CA ALA A 145 -6.53 2.11 -1.73
C ALA A 145 -5.60 3.03 -0.92
N LEU A 146 -4.38 2.59 -0.60
CA LEU A 146 -3.39 3.42 0.10
C LEU A 146 -3.05 4.70 -0.65
N ARG A 147 -2.89 4.64 -1.98
CA ARG A 147 -2.63 5.85 -2.80
C ARG A 147 -3.75 6.88 -2.69
N HIS A 148 -5.00 6.42 -2.63
CA HIS A 148 -6.14 7.31 -2.40
C HIS A 148 -6.17 7.84 -0.98
N PHE A 149 -5.86 7.00 0.03
CA PHE A 149 -5.78 7.43 1.42
C PHE A 149 -4.68 8.45 1.67
N GLN A 150 -3.51 8.34 1.03
CA GLN A 150 -2.46 9.37 1.09
C GLN A 150 -2.95 10.71 0.56
N LYS A 151 -3.60 10.73 -0.61
CA LYS A 151 -4.17 11.96 -1.20
C LYS A 151 -5.26 12.56 -0.30
N SER A 152 -6.11 11.70 0.26
CA SER A 152 -7.17 12.09 1.17
C SER A 152 -6.62 12.72 2.45
N TYR A 153 -5.61 12.08 3.06
CA TYR A 153 -4.95 12.55 4.27
C TYR A 153 -4.33 13.94 4.07
N ALA A 154 -3.58 14.14 2.98
CA ALA A 154 -3.01 15.44 2.63
C ALA A 154 -4.08 16.53 2.50
N CYS A 155 -5.22 16.22 1.86
CA CYS A 155 -6.31 17.19 1.70
C CYS A 155 -6.96 17.56 3.04
N PHE A 156 -7.30 16.58 3.88
CA PHE A 156 -7.92 16.87 5.18
C PHE A 156 -6.96 17.56 6.14
N TYR A 157 -5.68 17.23 6.09
CA TYR A 157 -4.69 17.93 6.88
C TYR A 157 -4.61 19.41 6.47
N GLN A 158 -4.60 19.71 5.17
CA GLN A 158 -4.60 21.09 4.69
C GLN A 158 -5.79 21.90 5.24
N VAL A 159 -6.97 21.28 5.33
CA VAL A 159 -8.15 21.92 5.95
C VAL A 159 -7.90 22.25 7.41
N VAL A 160 -7.32 21.31 8.17
CA VAL A 160 -7.08 21.48 9.61
C VAL A 160 -5.93 22.45 9.90
N SER A 161 -4.89 22.48 9.07
CA SER A 161 -3.69 23.31 9.29
C SER A 161 -3.89 24.74 8.80
N GLU A 162 -4.36 24.93 7.58
CA GLU A 162 -4.43 26.26 6.96
C GLU A 162 -5.77 26.97 7.19
N TYR A 163 -6.83 26.21 7.51
CA TYR A 163 -8.19 26.75 7.66
C TYR A 163 -8.83 26.31 8.99
N PRO A 164 -8.19 26.61 10.15
CA PRO A 164 -8.63 26.10 11.46
C PRO A 164 -10.04 26.57 11.89
N ASP A 165 -10.51 27.68 11.33
CA ASP A 165 -11.85 28.23 11.59
C ASP A 165 -12.92 27.70 10.61
N SER A 166 -12.53 26.85 9.65
CA SER A 166 -13.47 26.28 8.69
C SER A 166 -14.47 25.34 9.37
N ILE A 167 -15.73 25.40 8.92
CA ILE A 167 -16.79 24.49 9.36
C ILE A 167 -16.45 23.01 9.09
N TRP A 168 -15.52 22.75 8.17
CA TRP A 168 -15.09 21.41 7.77
C TRP A 168 -13.99 20.81 8.65
N VAL A 169 -13.43 21.57 9.59
CA VAL A 169 -12.29 21.12 10.43
C VAL A 169 -12.67 19.93 11.29
N ARG A 170 -13.85 19.96 11.94
CA ARG A 170 -14.29 18.85 12.81
C ARG A 170 -14.40 17.54 12.04
N ASP A 171 -15.00 17.58 10.86
CA ASP A 171 -15.18 16.39 10.02
C ASP A 171 -13.85 15.93 9.41
N SER A 172 -13.00 16.87 8.99
CA SER A 172 -11.64 16.58 8.50
C SER A 172 -10.80 15.89 9.58
N LYS A 173 -10.86 16.34 10.84
CA LYS A 173 -10.20 15.67 11.98
C LYS A 173 -10.70 14.25 12.17
N PHE A 174 -12.00 14.02 12.07
CA PHE A 174 -12.57 12.68 12.15
C PHE A 174 -12.05 11.77 11.02
N HIS A 175 -11.98 12.28 9.79
CA HIS A 175 -11.45 11.54 8.67
C HIS A 175 -9.95 11.25 8.78
N LEU A 176 -9.15 12.20 9.29
CA LEU A 176 -7.73 11.98 9.59
C LEU A 176 -7.56 10.84 10.59
N TRP A 177 -8.25 10.91 11.73
CA TRP A 177 -8.23 9.84 12.73
C TRP A 177 -8.60 8.48 12.13
N ARG A 178 -9.61 8.44 11.24
CA ARG A 178 -10.03 7.21 10.58
C ARG A 178 -8.98 6.66 9.62
N LEU A 179 -8.29 7.53 8.88
CA LEU A 179 -7.20 7.18 7.98
C LEU A 179 -5.98 6.63 8.76
N GLU A 180 -5.69 7.17 9.93
CA GLU A 180 -4.65 6.65 10.84
C GLU A 180 -5.00 5.23 11.31
N GLN A 181 -6.27 4.96 11.63
CA GLN A 181 -6.72 3.60 11.94
C GLN A 181 -6.53 2.65 10.74
N TYR A 182 -6.80 3.10 9.52
CA TYR A 182 -6.51 2.31 8.33
C TYR A 182 -5.01 2.07 8.15
N ASN A 183 -4.16 3.07 8.41
CA ASN A 183 -2.72 2.89 8.30
C ASN A 183 -2.21 1.79 9.24
N ARG A 184 -2.73 1.72 10.47
CA ARG A 184 -2.45 0.61 11.42
C ARG A 184 -2.86 -0.76 10.89
N VAL A 185 -4.00 -0.84 10.20
CA VAL A 185 -4.44 -2.09 9.54
C VAL A 185 -3.46 -2.50 8.43
N TYR A 186 -3.05 -1.57 7.57
CA TYR A 186 -2.08 -1.86 6.50
C TYR A 186 -0.70 -2.24 7.05
N THR A 187 -0.23 -1.56 8.10
CA THR A 187 1.01 -1.93 8.80
C THR A 187 0.93 -3.37 9.33
N ARG A 188 -0.22 -3.77 9.90
CA ARG A 188 -0.43 -5.15 10.36
C ARG A 188 -0.41 -6.16 9.21
N ILE A 189 -1.07 -5.86 8.10
CA ILE A 189 -1.05 -6.69 6.89
C ILE A 189 0.39 -6.87 6.39
N CYS A 190 1.16 -5.78 6.30
CA CYS A 190 2.55 -5.82 5.87
C CYS A 190 3.43 -6.67 6.81
N ARG A 191 3.26 -6.54 8.13
CA ARG A 191 3.95 -7.40 9.11
C ARG A 191 3.60 -8.87 8.95
N GLN A 192 2.32 -9.20 8.75
CA GLN A 192 1.89 -10.59 8.52
C GLN A 192 2.47 -11.18 7.24
N LEU A 193 2.51 -10.39 6.16
CA LEU A 193 3.13 -10.79 4.90
C LEU A 193 4.63 -11.04 5.08
N ALA A 194 5.33 -10.14 5.79
CA ALA A 194 6.75 -10.31 6.11
C ALA A 194 7.04 -11.61 6.87
N SER A 195 6.19 -11.99 7.82
CA SER A 195 6.31 -13.25 8.55
C SER A 195 6.07 -14.47 7.65
N ARG A 196 5.09 -14.41 6.74
CA ARG A 196 4.78 -15.53 5.83
C ARG A 196 5.87 -15.79 4.78
N VAL A 197 6.48 -14.72 4.26
CA VAL A 197 7.61 -14.85 3.32
C VAL A 197 8.78 -15.57 3.99
N ALA A 198 9.09 -15.22 5.25
CA ALA A 198 10.17 -15.84 6.01
C ALA A 198 9.96 -17.35 6.21
N ALA A 199 8.75 -17.74 6.64
CA ALA A 199 8.41 -19.15 6.84
C ALA A 199 8.52 -19.99 5.54
N LYS A 200 8.22 -19.41 4.37
CA LYS A 200 8.36 -20.10 3.08
C LYS A 200 9.82 -20.26 2.65
N GLN A 201 10.70 -19.31 2.99
CA GLN A 201 12.12 -19.39 2.68
C GLN A 201 12.83 -20.43 3.55
N GLU A 202 12.49 -20.52 4.83
CA GLU A 202 13.01 -21.55 5.74
C GLU A 202 12.62 -22.97 5.27
N GLN A 203 11.42 -23.14 4.71
CA GLN A 203 10.97 -24.43 4.15
C GLN A 203 11.60 -24.78 2.79
N GLN A 204 12.14 -23.81 2.05
CA GLN A 204 12.83 -24.02 0.77
C GLN A 204 14.36 -24.10 0.91
N GLY A 205 14.90 -23.72 2.06
CA GLY A 205 16.35 -23.67 2.34
C GLY A 205 16.96 -24.97 2.91
N ASP A 206 16.20 -26.07 3.00
CA ASP A 206 16.74 -27.37 3.43
C ASP A 206 16.69 -28.44 2.31
N PRO A 207 17.66 -28.45 1.39
CA PRO A 207 17.94 -29.60 0.55
C PRO A 207 19.12 -30.38 1.16
N GLY A 208 18.82 -31.35 2.01
CA GLY A 208 19.63 -32.56 2.19
C GLY A 208 21.05 -32.39 2.76
N LEU A 209 21.18 -32.65 4.06
CA LEU A 209 22.32 -33.45 4.54
C LEU A 209 22.12 -34.90 4.09
N ALA A 210 22.48 -35.16 2.83
CA ALA A 210 22.72 -36.46 2.24
C ALA A 210 24.16 -36.36 1.69
N GLU A 211 25.18 -36.96 2.31
CA GLU A 211 25.62 -38.38 2.24
C GLU A 211 27.10 -38.39 2.77
N PRO A 212 27.81 -39.52 2.97
CA PRO A 212 27.51 -40.86 2.48
C PRO A 212 27.62 -42.01 3.49
N PHE A 213 27.00 -43.11 3.09
CA PHE A 213 27.47 -44.46 3.39
C PHE A 213 29.00 -44.58 3.20
N THR A 214 29.70 -45.04 4.23
CA THR A 214 31.00 -45.71 4.06
C THR A 214 30.86 -47.14 4.56
N GLU A 215 30.97 -48.09 3.64
CA GLU A 215 31.20 -49.50 3.93
C GLU A 215 32.52 -49.70 4.70
N GLY A 216 32.49 -50.68 5.62
CA GLY A 216 33.63 -51.19 6.37
C GLY A 216 33.21 -52.38 7.21
#